data_AF-A0A6N4ACY6-F1
#
_entry.id   AF-A0A6N4ACY6-F1
#
_cell.length_a   1.000
_cell.length_b   1.000
_cell.length_c   1.000
_cell.angle_alpha   90.00
_cell.angle_beta   90.00
_cell.angle_gamma   90.00
#
_symmetry.space_group_name_H-M   'P 1'
#
loop_
_entity.id
_entity.type
_entity.pdbx_description
1 polymer ?
#
loop_
_entity_poly.entity_id
_entity_poly.type
_entity_poly.pdbx_seq_one_letter_code
_entity_poly.pdbx_strand_id
1 'polypeptide(L)'
;MGHLKNKSEMNLDAAKILIDDYNYFAPSVHCSYYGCFQFIKSKLNTIGHTYKEIDEAIASSYPPLKLHAHTYPIKLMDNALNKVNDNGFTAREFRSKIKELKAFRTISDYHNEIVDSDKSKAALKLSQDVISLIKKKL
;
A
#
# COMPACT_ATOMS: atom_id res chain seq x y z
N MET A 1 -8.47 -13.28 12.47
CA MET A 1 -7.43 -12.60 11.67
C MET A 1 -7.93 -12.55 10.22
N GLY A 2 -7.94 -11.40 9.54
CA GLY A 2 -8.39 -11.34 8.15
C GLY A 2 -7.33 -11.87 7.19
N HIS A 3 -7.72 -12.62 6.15
CA HIS A 3 -6.79 -13.18 5.17
C HIS A 3 -5.86 -12.13 4.52
N LEU A 4 -6.31 -10.87 4.41
CA LEU A 4 -5.49 -9.77 3.87
C LEU A 4 -4.35 -9.34 4.79
N LYS A 5 -4.49 -9.46 6.11
CA LYS A 5 -3.37 -9.21 7.04
C LYS A 5 -2.27 -10.24 6.83
N ASN A 6 -2.64 -11.53 6.78
CA ASN A 6 -1.67 -12.61 6.57
C ASN A 6 -1.00 -12.47 5.19
N LYS A 7 -1.77 -12.18 4.13
CA LYS A 7 -1.21 -11.93 2.79
C LYS A 7 -0.24 -10.74 2.77
N SER A 8 -0.54 -9.70 3.55
CA SER A 8 0.34 -8.54 3.69
C SER A 8 1.70 -8.95 4.28
N GLU A 9 1.68 -9.70 5.39
CA GLU A 9 2.87 -10.22 6.05
C GLU A 9 3.69 -11.12 5.11
N MET A 10 3.03 -12.08 4.45
CA MET A 10 3.69 -12.96 3.48
C MET A 10 4.32 -12.19 2.31
N ASN A 11 3.67 -11.13 1.80
CA ASN A 11 4.24 -10.31 0.74
C ASN A 11 5.46 -9.51 1.21
N LEU A 12 5.46 -8.98 2.44
CA LEU A 12 6.61 -8.26 2.98
C LEU A 12 7.79 -9.20 3.22
N ASP A 13 7.53 -10.40 3.74
CA ASP A 13 8.55 -11.43 3.93
C ASP A 13 9.13 -11.89 2.59
N ALA A 14 8.27 -12.12 1.59
CA ALA A 14 8.70 -12.46 0.24
C ALA A 14 9.55 -11.34 -0.38
N ALA A 15 9.14 -10.07 -0.24
CA ALA A 15 9.92 -8.94 -0.74
C ALA A 15 11.34 -8.93 -0.15
N LYS A 16 11.47 -9.18 1.15
CA LYS A 16 12.77 -9.26 1.82
C LYS A 16 13.62 -10.41 1.28
N ILE A 17 13.08 -11.62 1.24
CA ILE A 17 13.78 -12.81 0.73
C ILE A 17 14.24 -12.60 -0.73
N LEU A 18 13.37 -12.04 -1.58
CA LEU A 18 13.69 -11.78 -2.99
C LEU A 18 14.84 -10.78 -3.15
N ILE A 19 14.95 -9.79 -2.26
CA ILE A 19 16.05 -8.82 -2.26
C ILE A 19 17.33 -9.45 -1.74
N ASP A 20 17.27 -10.05 -0.55
CA ASP A 20 18.45 -10.44 0.22
C ASP A 20 19.09 -11.73 -0.32
N ASP A 21 18.28 -12.68 -0.78
CA ASP A 21 18.75 -14.04 -1.08
C ASP A 21 18.81 -14.34 -2.59
N TYR A 22 17.99 -13.67 -3.40
CA TYR A 22 17.81 -14.03 -4.81
C TYR A 22 18.16 -12.91 -5.81
N ASN A 23 18.38 -11.67 -5.37
CA ASN A 23 18.55 -10.50 -6.23
C ASN A 23 17.37 -10.29 -7.23
N TYR A 24 16.17 -10.73 -6.86
CA TYR A 24 14.94 -10.58 -7.65
C TYR A 24 14.26 -9.26 -7.33
N PHE A 25 14.88 -8.16 -7.80
CA PHE A 25 14.52 -6.80 -7.42
C PHE A 25 13.17 -6.32 -7.97
N ALA A 26 12.81 -6.61 -9.22
CA ALA A 26 11.50 -6.21 -9.75
C ALA A 26 10.34 -6.94 -9.03
N PRO A 27 10.35 -8.29 -8.89
CA PRO A 27 9.30 -8.97 -8.14
C PRO A 27 9.19 -8.51 -6.67
N SER A 28 10.29 -8.13 -6.03
CA SER A 28 10.26 -7.65 -4.65
C SER A 28 9.59 -6.28 -4.48
N VAL A 29 9.64 -5.41 -5.50
CA VAL A 29 8.87 -4.14 -5.52
C VAL A 29 7.37 -4.42 -5.57
N HIS A 30 6.95 -5.38 -6.40
CA HIS A 30 5.55 -5.82 -6.45
C HIS A 30 5.08 -6.31 -5.08
N CYS A 31 5.83 -7.22 -4.48
CA CYS A 31 5.56 -7.73 -3.14
C CYS A 31 5.53 -6.61 -2.08
N SER A 32 6.46 -5.66 -2.14
CA SER A 32 6.50 -4.50 -1.24
C SER A 32 5.22 -3.65 -1.32
N TYR A 33 4.77 -3.35 -2.54
CA TYR A 33 3.54 -2.59 -2.77
C TYR A 33 2.30 -3.33 -2.29
N TYR A 34 2.13 -4.60 -2.67
CA TYR A 34 0.96 -5.38 -2.28
C TYR A 34 0.94 -5.68 -0.77
N GLY A 35 2.11 -5.86 -0.15
CA GLY A 35 2.26 -5.93 1.30
C GLY A 35 1.64 -4.71 1.98
N CYS A 36 2.04 -3.50 1.57
CA CYS A 36 1.46 -2.25 2.09
C CYS A 36 -0.04 -2.13 1.80
N PHE A 37 -0.46 -2.38 0.56
CA PHE A 37 -1.84 -2.18 0.13
C PHE A 37 -2.82 -3.12 0.85
N GLN A 38 -2.44 -4.38 1.03
CA GLN A 38 -3.24 -5.36 1.76
C GLN A 38 -3.32 -5.03 3.26
N PHE A 39 -2.23 -4.50 3.84
CA PHE A 39 -2.26 -3.95 5.20
C PHE A 39 -3.27 -2.80 5.31
N ILE A 40 -3.25 -1.85 4.37
CA ILE A 40 -4.19 -0.72 4.33
C ILE A 40 -5.64 -1.23 4.32
N LYS A 41 -5.99 -2.17 3.41
CA LYS A 41 -7.33 -2.77 3.39
C LYS A 41 -7.66 -3.44 4.73
N SER A 42 -6.72 -4.18 5.31
CA SER A 42 -6.95 -4.82 6.60
C SER A 42 -7.16 -3.82 7.73
N LYS A 43 -6.41 -2.71 7.76
CA LYS A 43 -6.56 -1.68 8.78
C LYS A 43 -7.89 -0.93 8.61
N LEU A 44 -8.28 -0.59 7.38
CA LEU A 44 -9.59 0.00 7.08
C LEU A 44 -10.73 -0.84 7.67
N ASN A 45 -10.67 -2.16 7.49
CA ASN A 45 -11.66 -3.07 8.07
C ASN A 45 -11.70 -3.01 9.62
N THR A 46 -10.56 -2.78 10.28
CA THR A 46 -10.54 -2.63 11.75
C THR A 46 -11.08 -1.29 12.24
N ILE A 47 -11.13 -0.27 11.38
CA ILE A 47 -11.62 1.08 11.72
C ILE A 47 -13.00 1.38 11.11
N GLY A 48 -13.75 0.34 10.74
CA GLY A 48 -15.16 0.45 10.33
C GLY A 48 -15.42 0.58 8.83
N HIS A 49 -14.40 0.44 7.97
CA HIS A 49 -14.58 0.33 6.52
C HIS A 49 -14.42 -1.13 6.10
N THR A 50 -15.51 -1.90 6.11
CA THR A 50 -15.45 -3.34 5.87
C THR A 50 -15.01 -3.67 4.44
N TYR A 51 -14.45 -4.86 4.23
CA TYR A 51 -14.07 -5.30 2.87
C TYR A 51 -15.25 -5.28 1.91
N LYS A 52 -16.42 -5.73 2.38
CA LYS A 52 -17.65 -5.80 1.60
C LYS A 52 -18.09 -4.40 1.15
N GLU A 53 -18.17 -3.44 2.06
CA GLU A 53 -18.56 -2.05 1.73
C GLU A 53 -17.61 -1.42 0.71
N ILE A 54 -16.30 -1.65 0.86
CA ILE A 54 -15.31 -1.12 -0.08
C ILE A 54 -15.51 -1.72 -1.48
N ASP A 55 -15.66 -3.04 -1.56
CA ASP A 55 -15.80 -3.74 -2.84
C ASP A 55 -17.15 -3.41 -3.51
N GLU A 56 -18.23 -3.29 -2.75
CA GLU A 56 -19.55 -2.83 -3.22
C GLU A 56 -19.52 -1.39 -3.73
N ALA A 57 -18.89 -0.46 -2.99
CA ALA A 57 -18.75 0.93 -3.43
C ALA A 57 -18.01 1.03 -4.78
N ILE A 58 -16.97 0.20 -4.97
CA ILE A 58 -16.24 0.14 -6.24
C ILE A 58 -17.13 -0.42 -7.36
N ALA A 59 -17.84 -1.53 -7.11
CA ALA A 59 -18.71 -2.18 -8.08
C ALA A 59 -19.85 -1.26 -8.54
N SER A 60 -20.51 -0.57 -7.61
CA SER A 60 -21.64 0.32 -7.87
C SER A 60 -21.25 1.70 -8.40
N SER A 61 -19.96 2.05 -8.40
CA SER A 61 -19.50 3.34 -8.92
C SER A 61 -19.62 3.41 -10.45
N TYR A 62 -20.06 4.55 -10.96
CA TYR A 62 -20.24 4.82 -12.40
C TYR A 62 -19.69 6.22 -12.78
N PRO A 63 -19.43 6.50 -14.07
CA PRO A 63 -18.92 7.80 -14.51
C PRO A 63 -19.84 8.97 -14.14
N PRO A 64 -19.28 10.14 -13.76
CA PRO A 64 -17.86 10.49 -13.75
C PRO A 64 -17.11 10.05 -12.48
N LEU A 65 -17.80 9.49 -11.48
CA LEU A 65 -17.26 9.17 -10.15
C LEU A 65 -16.79 7.71 -10.01
N LYS A 66 -16.21 7.13 -11.08
CA LYS A 66 -15.73 5.74 -11.04
C LYS A 66 -14.63 5.57 -9.98
N LEU A 67 -14.85 4.64 -9.06
CA LEU A 67 -13.88 4.26 -8.04
C LEU A 67 -13.03 3.08 -8.55
N HIS A 68 -11.76 3.03 -8.14
CA HIS A 68 -10.84 1.97 -8.54
C HIS A 68 -10.32 1.19 -7.33
N ALA A 69 -10.06 -0.10 -7.56
CA ALA A 69 -9.63 -1.06 -6.54
C ALA A 69 -8.44 -0.60 -5.71
N HIS A 70 -7.45 0.05 -6.33
CA HIS A 70 -6.26 0.52 -5.63
C HIS A 70 -6.43 1.92 -5.03
N THR A 71 -7.03 2.86 -5.77
CA THR A 71 -7.06 4.27 -5.36
C THR A 71 -8.09 4.54 -4.27
N TYR A 72 -9.22 3.84 -4.28
CA TYR A 72 -10.29 4.09 -3.33
C TYR A 72 -9.91 3.72 -1.88
N PRO A 73 -9.37 2.52 -1.58
CA PRO A 73 -8.89 2.22 -0.23
C PRO A 73 -7.78 3.16 0.24
N ILE A 74 -6.85 3.54 -0.65
CA ILE A 74 -5.79 4.52 -0.32
C ILE A 74 -6.41 5.87 0.07
N LYS A 75 -7.45 6.33 -0.65
CA LYS A 75 -8.17 7.57 -0.34
C LYS A 75 -8.92 7.48 1.00
N LEU A 76 -9.54 6.34 1.31
CA LEU A 76 -10.17 6.13 2.62
C LEU A 76 -9.16 6.20 3.76
N MET A 77 -7.98 5.59 3.59
CA MET A 77 -6.90 5.67 4.57
C MET A 77 -6.38 7.10 4.73
N ASP A 78 -6.18 7.83 3.62
CA ASP A 78 -5.82 9.25 3.65
C ASP A 78 -6.84 10.07 4.45
N ASN A 79 -8.13 9.87 4.20
CA ASN A 79 -9.20 10.53 4.95
C ASN A 79 -9.19 10.18 6.44
N ALA A 80 -8.89 8.93 6.81
CA ALA A 80 -8.77 8.52 8.21
C ALA A 80 -7.57 9.21 8.89
N LEU A 81 -6.43 9.28 8.21
CA LEU A 81 -5.23 9.94 8.73
C LEU A 81 -5.38 11.47 8.80
N ASN A 82 -6.15 12.10 7.91
CA ASN A 82 -6.43 13.55 7.99
C ASN A 82 -7.27 13.92 9.24
N LYS A 83 -7.95 12.95 9.87
CA LYS A 83 -8.71 13.18 11.12
C LYS A 83 -7.83 13.10 12.37
N VAL A 84 -6.57 12.71 12.24
CA VAL A 84 -5.61 12.71 13.34
C VAL A 84 -5.26 14.16 13.71
N ASN A 85 -5.22 14.46 14.99
CA ASN A 85 -4.90 15.80 15.50
C ASN A 85 -3.38 16.08 15.43
N ASP A 86 -2.84 16.23 14.22
CA ASP A 86 -1.45 16.63 13.98
C ASP A 86 -1.25 17.60 12.82
N ASN A 87 -2.25 18.47 12.61
CA ASN A 87 -2.26 19.48 11.56
C ASN A 87 -2.06 18.90 10.14
N GLY A 88 -2.50 17.65 9.93
CA GLY A 88 -2.44 16.97 8.64
C GLY A 88 -1.04 16.48 8.24
N PHE A 89 -0.06 16.53 9.15
CA PHE A 89 1.30 16.07 8.90
C PHE A 89 1.32 14.60 8.51
N THR A 90 0.64 13.74 9.29
CA THR A 90 0.61 12.29 9.02
C THR A 90 0.00 11.98 7.66
N ALA A 91 -1.10 12.64 7.31
CA ALA A 91 -1.76 12.41 6.03
C ALA A 91 -0.89 12.87 4.85
N ARG A 92 -0.19 14.01 4.98
CA ARG A 92 0.76 14.49 3.98
C ARG A 92 1.91 13.50 3.78
N GLU A 93 2.49 12.99 4.87
CA GLU A 93 3.57 12.01 4.83
C GLU A 93 3.11 10.71 4.16
N PHE A 94 1.92 10.20 4.55
CA PHE A 94 1.29 9.05 3.92
C PHE A 94 1.12 9.24 2.40
N ARG A 95 0.54 10.37 1.97
CA ARG A 95 0.33 10.67 0.55
C ARG A 95 1.64 10.67 -0.25
N SER A 96 2.68 11.26 0.31
CA SER A 96 4.00 11.30 -0.34
C SER A 96 4.56 9.89 -0.53
N LYS A 97 4.62 9.11 0.55
CA LYS A 97 5.21 7.77 0.54
C LYS A 97 4.43 6.79 -0.33
N ILE A 98 3.09 6.80 -0.26
CA ILE A 98 2.26 5.89 -1.06
C ILE A 98 2.28 6.23 -2.55
N LYS A 99 2.43 7.52 -2.90
CA LYS A 99 2.57 7.97 -4.29
C LYS A 99 3.89 7.45 -4.89
N GLU A 100 4.98 7.57 -4.14
CA GLU A 100 6.30 7.07 -4.55
C GLU A 100 6.32 5.54 -4.66
N LEU A 101 5.78 4.83 -3.67
CA LEU A 101 5.68 3.36 -3.71
C LEU A 101 4.84 2.88 -4.90
N LYS A 102 3.77 3.60 -5.25
CA LYS A 102 2.97 3.31 -6.46
C LYS A 102 3.78 3.54 -7.73
N ALA A 103 4.62 4.57 -7.78
CA ALA A 103 5.48 4.84 -8.93
C ALA A 103 6.50 3.70 -9.15
N PHE A 104 7.16 3.25 -8.08
CA PHE A 104 8.05 2.07 -8.16
C PHE A 104 7.32 0.84 -8.65
N ARG A 105 6.12 0.56 -8.16
CA ARG A 105 5.30 -0.56 -8.64
C ARG A 105 4.94 -0.44 -10.12
N THR A 106 4.59 0.75 -10.60
CA THR A 106 4.28 0.96 -12.03
C THR A 106 5.50 0.69 -12.91
N ILE A 107 6.67 1.21 -12.52
CA ILE A 107 7.93 0.97 -13.25
C ILE A 107 8.22 -0.53 -13.28
N SER A 108 8.17 -1.18 -12.12
CA SER A 108 8.48 -2.59 -11.96
C SER A 108 7.55 -3.53 -12.73
N ASP A 109 6.24 -3.27 -12.73
CA ASP A 109 5.26 -4.19 -13.29
C ASP A 109 5.03 -3.98 -14.79
N TYR A 110 5.26 -2.77 -15.31
CA TYR A 110 4.76 -2.39 -16.63
C TYR A 110 5.77 -1.71 -17.54
N HIS A 111 6.83 -1.11 -17.01
CA HIS A 111 7.81 -0.42 -17.84
C HIS A 111 8.94 -1.35 -18.23
N ASN A 112 9.51 -1.12 -19.41
CA ASN A 112 10.73 -1.79 -19.85
C ASN A 112 11.96 -1.09 -19.25
N GLU A 113 12.04 -1.07 -17.91
CA GLU A 113 13.09 -0.41 -17.14
C GLU A 113 13.68 -1.37 -16.11
N ILE A 114 14.99 -1.26 -15.86
CA ILE A 114 15.67 -2.09 -14.85
C ILE A 114 15.33 -1.57 -13.45
N VAL A 115 14.85 -2.49 -12.60
CA VAL A 115 14.75 -2.30 -11.15
C VAL A 115 15.99 -2.91 -10.52
N ASP A 116 16.75 -2.08 -9.81
CA ASP A 116 17.99 -2.46 -9.14
C ASP A 116 17.79 -2.69 -7.62
N SER A 117 18.89 -3.00 -6.93
CA SER A 117 18.90 -3.20 -5.48
C SER A 117 18.42 -1.96 -4.71
N ASP A 118 18.75 -0.76 -5.19
CA ASP A 118 18.43 0.48 -4.49
C ASP A 118 16.93 0.78 -4.57
N LYS A 119 16.33 0.68 -5.77
CA LYS A 119 14.89 0.85 -5.96
C LYS A 119 14.09 -0.19 -5.20
N SER A 120 14.53 -1.45 -5.19
CA SER A 120 13.84 -2.52 -4.45
C SER A 120 13.90 -2.33 -2.94
N LYS A 121 15.07 -2.00 -2.38
CA LYS A 121 15.22 -1.65 -0.95
C LYS A 121 14.42 -0.39 -0.57
N ALA A 122 14.40 0.62 -1.44
CA ALA A 122 13.60 1.82 -1.23
C ALA A 122 12.09 1.51 -1.21
N ALA A 123 11.60 0.66 -2.11
CA ALA A 123 10.20 0.22 -2.12
C ALA A 123 9.81 -0.55 -0.84
N LEU A 124 10.66 -1.48 -0.39
CA LEU A 124 10.43 -2.22 0.86
C LEU A 124 10.41 -1.28 2.06
N LYS A 125 11.36 -0.35 2.13
CA LYS A 125 11.43 0.66 3.21
C LYS A 125 10.19 1.56 3.20
N LEU A 126 9.77 2.08 2.05
CA LEU A 126 8.55 2.89 1.93
C LEU A 126 7.30 2.13 2.41
N SER A 127 7.20 0.86 2.06
CA SER A 127 6.12 -0.03 2.50
C SER A 127 6.09 -0.15 4.03
N GLN A 128 7.23 -0.46 4.65
CA GLN A 128 7.38 -0.57 6.10
C GLN A 128 7.09 0.76 6.82
N ASP A 129 7.59 1.87 6.26
CA ASP A 129 7.37 3.22 6.77
C ASP A 129 5.89 3.60 6.78
N VAL A 130 5.16 3.32 5.69
CA VAL A 130 3.70 3.56 5.61
C VAL A 130 2.95 2.73 6.65
N ILE A 131 3.30 1.44 6.77
CA ILE A 131 2.68 0.55 7.76
C ILE A 131 2.94 1.05 9.18
N SER A 132 4.18 1.44 9.49
CA SER A 132 4.59 1.97 10.79
C SER A 132 3.85 3.27 11.12
N LEU A 133 3.76 4.20 10.15
CA LEU A 133 3.01 5.45 10.27
C LEU A 133 1.54 5.19 10.63
N ILE A 134 0.88 4.28 9.91
CA ILE A 134 -0.51 3.90 10.16
C ILE A 134 -0.66 3.29 11.56
N LYS A 135 0.17 2.31 11.93
CA LYS A 135 0.12 1.64 13.25
C LYS A 135 0.32 2.60 14.43
N LYS A 136 1.13 3.64 14.25
CA LYS A 136 1.40 4.64 15.29
C LYS A 136 0.22 5.59 15.52
N LYS A 137 -0.62 5.79 14.50
CA LYS A 137 -1.63 6.86 14.49
C LYS A 137 -3.07 6.34 14.53
N LEU A 138 -3.30 5.09 14.14
CA LEU A 138 -4.59 4.42 14.08
C LEU A 138 -4.48 3.02 14.67
#